data_AF-A0A286RY91-F1
#
_entry.id   AF-A0A286RY91-F1
#
_cell.length_a   1.000
_cell.length_b   1.000
_cell.length_c   1.000
_cell.angle_alpha   90.00
_cell.angle_beta   90.00
_cell.angle_gamma   90.00
#
_symmetry.space_group_name_H-M   'P 1'
#
loop_
_entity.id
_entity.type
_entity.pdbx_description
1 polymer ?
#
loop_
_entity_poly.entity_id
_entity_poly.type
_entity_poly.pdbx_seq_one_letter_code
_entity_poly.pdbx_strand_id
1 'polypeptide(L)' 'HSAAGWGWALILTEVFPEHADAVLQRGWAFGENRLICNA' A
#
# COMPACT_ATOMS: atom_id res chain seq x y z
N HIS A 1 4.90 -11.17 -1.52
CA HIS A 1 3.59 -10.48 -1.69
C HIS A 1 3.73 -8.94 -1.80
N SER A 2 4.86 -8.35 -1.43
CA SER A 2 5.03 -6.87 -1.35
C SER A 2 5.06 -6.13 -2.70
N ALA A 3 5.62 -6.71 -3.77
CA ALA A 3 5.67 -6.05 -5.07
C ALA A 3 4.28 -5.88 -5.73
N ALA A 4 3.40 -6.87 -5.55
CA ALA A 4 2.03 -6.81 -6.07
C ALA A 4 1.17 -5.79 -5.29
N GLY A 5 1.31 -5.74 -3.96
CA GLY A 5 0.58 -4.77 -3.13
C GLY A 5 0.98 -3.32 -3.42
N TRP A 6 2.28 -3.07 -3.62
CA TRP A 6 2.77 -1.75 -4.02
C TRP A 6 2.36 -1.37 -5.45
N GLY A 7 2.41 -2.30 -6.39
CA GLY A 7 1.94 -2.06 -7.76
C GLY A 7 0.47 -1.63 -7.83
N TRP A 8 -0.39 -2.29 -7.04
CA TRP A 8 -1.81 -1.90 -6.94
C TRP A 8 -2.01 -0.55 -6.24
N ALA A 9 -1.22 -0.23 -5.22
CA ALA A 9 -1.30 1.07 -4.55
C ALA A 9 -1.01 2.22 -5.52
N LEU A 10 0.03 2.10 -6.35
CA LEU A 10 0.40 3.12 -7.35
C LEU A 10 -0.69 3.31 -8.40
N ILE A 11 -1.22 2.22 -8.96
CA ILE A 11 -2.31 2.28 -9.94
C ILE A 11 -3.56 2.94 -9.33
N LEU A 12 -3.93 2.57 -8.10
CA LEU A 12 -5.09 3.16 -7.43
C LEU A 12 -4.88 4.65 -7.11
N THR A 13 -3.66 5.07 -6.79
CA THR A 13 -3.35 6.50 -6.59
C THR A 13 -3.38 7.31 -7.88
N GLU A 14 -3.11 6.70 -9.04
CA GLU A 14 -3.25 7.38 -10.34
C GLU A 14 -4.72 7.49 -10.78
N VAL A 15 -5.54 6.48 -10.49
CA VAL A 15 -6.97 6.47 -10.87
C VAL A 15 -7.83 7.32 -9.93
N PHE A 16 -7.49 7.35 -8.64
CA PHE A 16 -8.24 8.08 -7.59
C PHE A 16 -7.30 8.97 -6.76
N PRO A 17 -6.88 10.13 -7.31
CA PRO A 17 -5.92 11.00 -6.64
C PRO A 17 -6.44 11.58 -5.32
N GLU A 18 -7.75 11.80 -5.16
CA GLU A 18 -8.35 12.26 -3.90
C GLU A 18 -8.17 11.26 -2.73
N HIS A 19 -7.89 9.99 -3.04
CA HIS A 19 -7.72 8.93 -2.04
C HIS A 19 -6.27 8.45 -1.92
N ALA A 20 -5.34 9.10 -2.62
CA ALA A 20 -3.94 8.69 -2.67
C ALA A 20 -3.30 8.57 -1.28
N ASP A 21 -3.54 9.54 -0.38
CA ASP A 21 -2.98 9.52 0.98
C ASP A 21 -3.48 8.31 1.79
N ALA A 22 -4.79 8.03 1.71
CA ALA A 22 -5.40 6.89 2.41
C ALA A 22 -4.91 5.54 1.86
N VAL A 23 -4.71 5.44 0.54
CA VAL A 23 -4.17 4.24 -0.13
C VAL A 23 -2.70 4.02 0.26
N LEU A 24 -1.90 5.08 0.29
CA LEU A 24 -0.49 5.02 0.69
C LEU A 24 -0.33 4.68 2.17
N GLN A 25 -1.12 5.29 3.05
CA GLN A 25 -1.16 4.93 4.48
C GLN A 25 -1.51 3.46 4.68
N ARG A 26 -2.50 2.94 3.94
CA ARG A 26 -2.87 1.52 4.04
C ARG A 26 -1.75 0.61 3.56
N GLY A 27 -1.05 0.98 2.49
CA GLY A 27 0.12 0.25 1.99
C GLY A 27 1.27 0.21 3.01
N TRP A 28 1.53 1.33 3.67
CA TRP A 28 2.53 1.44 4.73
C TRP A 28 2.19 0.55 5.92
N ALA A 29 0.97 0.65 6.46
CA ALA A 29 0.53 -0.16 7.60
C ALA A 29 0.58 -1.67 7.30
N PHE A 30 0.27 -2.07 6.06
CA PHE A 30 0.43 -3.46 5.63
C PHE A 30 1.89 -3.91 5.58
N GLY A 31 2.82 -3.02 5.21
CA GLY A 31 4.26 -3.27 5.21
C GLY A 31 4.82 -3.40 6.63
N GLU A 32 4.47 -2.48 7.53
CA GLU A 32 4.87 -2.52 8.94
C GLU A 32 4.35 -3.78 9.65
N ASN A 33 3.11 -4.19 9.36
CA ASN A 33 2.56 -5.41 9.95
C ASN A 33 3.37 -6.66 9.57
N ARG A 34 4.09 -6.68 8.44
CA ARG A 34 5.01 -7.77 8.08
C ARG A 34 6.43 -7.64 8.64
N LEU A 35 6.87 -6.42 9.00
CA LEU A 35 8.12 -6.25 9.76
C LEU A 35 7.98 -6.82 11.17
N ILE A 36 6.79 -6.68 11.76
CA ILE A 36 6.47 -7.22 13.09
C ILE A 36 6.10 -8.71 13.02
N CYS A 37 5.26 -9.10 12.07
CA CYS A 37 4.93 -10.51 11.80
C CYS A 37 5.75 -11.00 10.59
N ASN A 38 6.92 -11.57 10.85
CA ASN A 38 7.82 -12.17 9.85
C ASN A 38 7.09 -13.16 8.91
N ALA A 39 6.56 -12.66 7.80
CA ALA A 39 5.64 -13.35 6.88
C ALA A 39 6.23 -13.54 5.49
#